data_AF-A0A9D1DXK6-F1
#
_entry.id   AF-A0A9D1DXK6-F1
#
_cell.length_a   1.000
_cell.length_b   1.000
_cell.length_c   1.000
_cell.angle_alpha   90.00
_cell.angle_beta   90.00
_cell.angle_gamma   90.00
#
_symmetry.space_group_name_H-M   'P 1'
#
loop_
_entity.id
_entity.type
_entity.pdbx_description
1 polymer ?
#
loop_
_entity_poly.entity_id
_entity_poly.type
_entity_poly.pdbx_seq_one_letter_code
_entity_poly.pdbx_strand_id
1 'polypeptide(L)'
;TARVVALYFGLLPPEMEGRQMEDLTNLLRLKLSFQEMRAGMKEPYPPRVSLTTGFVGTPYLCPALSSHGGLMDAYSLLLKTDYPSWLYEVKMGATTVWERWNSINPDGHISSTGMNSLNHYAYGSIVEWMYRYMCGLNQAAPGFKKVRFQPMPDPENRLDSARMEYDSAAGKYACGWEKAGTGYTYTLTVPFDCEAEVVLPSGQTRTVGAGSYTFTE
;
A
#
# COMPACT_ATOMS: atom_id res chain seq x y z
N THR A 1 -7.17 -4.33 -13.18
CA THR A 1 -6.60 -3.08 -13.76
C THR A 1 -7.65 -2.05 -14.11
N ALA A 2 -8.61 -2.33 -15.00
CA ALA A 2 -9.58 -1.31 -15.45
C ALA A 2 -10.28 -0.57 -14.30
N ARG A 3 -10.79 -1.30 -13.31
CA ARG A 3 -11.45 -0.73 -12.11
C ARG A 3 -10.52 0.12 -11.26
N VAL A 4 -9.29 -0.35 -11.06
CA VAL A 4 -8.25 0.36 -10.32
C VAL A 4 -7.96 1.72 -10.94
N VAL A 5 -7.75 1.74 -12.26
CA VAL A 5 -7.48 2.98 -13.01
C VAL A 5 -8.68 3.92 -12.94
N ALA A 6 -9.90 3.40 -13.11
CA ALA A 6 -11.11 4.22 -13.06
C ALA A 6 -11.33 4.87 -11.69
N LEU A 7 -11.12 4.12 -10.60
CA LEU A 7 -11.21 4.62 -9.23
C LEU A 7 -10.09 5.63 -8.93
N TYR A 8 -8.83 5.28 -9.23
CA TYR A 8 -7.68 6.12 -8.89
C TYR A 8 -7.69 7.48 -9.59
N PHE A 9 -8.09 7.51 -10.87
CA PHE A 9 -8.11 8.75 -11.66
C PHE A 9 -9.45 9.49 -11.61
N GLY A 10 -10.42 9.06 -10.79
CA GLY A 10 -11.72 9.72 -10.67
C GLY A 10 -12.50 9.76 -11.99
N LEU A 11 -12.46 8.65 -12.75
CA LEU A 11 -13.12 8.55 -14.07
C LEU A 11 -14.57 8.07 -13.98
N LEU A 12 -15.07 7.83 -12.77
CA LEU A 12 -16.40 7.31 -12.50
C LEU A 12 -17.31 8.43 -12.03
N PRO A 13 -18.61 8.38 -12.38
CA PRO A 13 -19.62 9.14 -11.65
C PRO A 13 -19.59 8.76 -10.16
N PRO A 14 -19.75 9.71 -9.21
CA PRO A 14 -19.66 9.43 -7.77
C PRO A 14 -20.57 8.30 -7.30
N GLU A 15 -21.78 8.19 -7.86
CA GLU A 15 -22.75 7.14 -7.56
C GLU A 15 -22.30 5.73 -7.96
N MET A 16 -21.30 5.62 -8.84
CA MET A 16 -20.75 4.34 -9.31
C MET A 16 -19.51 3.90 -8.53
N GLU A 17 -18.87 4.77 -7.77
CA GLU A 17 -17.61 4.47 -7.05
C GLU A 17 -17.78 3.29 -6.08
N GLY A 18 -18.84 3.30 -5.26
CA GLY A 18 -19.12 2.23 -4.30
C GLY A 18 -19.28 0.86 -4.97
N ARG A 19 -20.03 0.81 -6.09
CA ARG A 19 -20.22 -0.43 -6.85
C ARG A 19 -18.92 -0.90 -7.52
N GLN A 20 -18.11 0.02 -8.06
CA GLN A 20 -16.83 -0.35 -8.68
C GLN A 20 -15.83 -0.85 -7.65
N MET A 21 -15.87 -0.32 -6.43
CA MET A 21 -15.07 -0.80 -5.32
C MET A 21 -15.50 -2.21 -4.89
N GLU A 22 -16.80 -2.45 -4.73
CA GLU A 22 -17.33 -3.79 -4.41
C GLU A 22 -16.92 -4.83 -5.47
N ASP A 23 -17.10 -4.50 -6.75
CA ASP A 23 -16.69 -5.37 -7.85
C ASP A 23 -15.17 -5.64 -7.84
N LEU A 24 -14.35 -4.61 -7.58
CA LEU A 24 -12.89 -4.76 -7.49
C LEU A 24 -12.52 -5.74 -6.38
N THR A 25 -13.07 -5.56 -5.18
CA THR A 25 -12.83 -6.44 -4.04
C THR A 25 -13.30 -7.87 -4.33
N ASN A 26 -14.45 -8.04 -4.96
CA ASN A 26 -14.95 -9.35 -5.38
C ASN A 26 -14.00 -10.04 -6.36
N LEU A 27 -13.45 -9.32 -7.35
CA LEU A 27 -12.47 -9.87 -8.29
C LEU A 27 -11.16 -10.30 -7.61
N LEU A 28 -10.70 -9.54 -6.60
CA LEU A 28 -9.51 -9.88 -5.83
C LEU A 28 -9.71 -11.17 -5.00
N ARG A 29 -10.93 -11.43 -4.53
CA ARG A 29 -11.31 -12.63 -3.78
C ARG A 29 -11.60 -13.84 -4.69
N LEU A 30 -12.31 -13.63 -5.81
CA LEU A 30 -12.67 -14.69 -6.77
C LEU A 30 -11.47 -15.39 -7.40
N LYS A 31 -10.38 -14.67 -7.67
CA LYS A 31 -9.19 -15.32 -8.26
C LYS A 31 -8.54 -16.31 -7.30
N LEU A 32 -8.66 -16.09 -5.98
CA LEU A 32 -8.17 -17.03 -4.98
C LEU A 32 -8.97 -18.31 -4.96
N SER A 33 -10.31 -18.23 -4.99
CA SER A 33 -11.12 -19.46 -4.98
C SER A 33 -10.78 -20.36 -6.17
N PHE A 34 -10.52 -19.81 -7.35
CA PHE A 34 -10.03 -20.60 -8.50
C PHE A 34 -8.62 -21.19 -8.29
N GLN A 35 -7.70 -20.45 -7.66
CA GLN A 35 -6.35 -20.95 -7.35
C GLN A 35 -6.38 -22.04 -6.28
N GLU A 36 -7.19 -21.86 -5.24
CA GLU A 36 -7.35 -22.78 -4.10
C GLU A 36 -8.10 -24.05 -4.50
N MET A 37 -9.16 -23.95 -5.32
CA MET A 37 -9.81 -25.11 -5.93
C MET A 37 -8.86 -25.94 -6.78
N ARG A 38 -7.97 -25.29 -7.57
CA ARG A 38 -6.93 -26.01 -8.32
C ARG A 38 -5.88 -26.65 -7.43
N ALA A 39 -5.64 -26.11 -6.23
CA ALA A 39 -4.66 -26.60 -5.27
C ALA A 39 -5.24 -27.57 -4.20
N GLY A 40 -6.55 -27.85 -4.24
CA GLY A 40 -7.21 -28.75 -3.28
C GLY A 40 -7.26 -28.22 -1.82
N MET A 41 -7.13 -26.91 -1.63
CA MET A 41 -7.08 -26.30 -0.29
C MET A 41 -8.50 -25.97 0.23
N LYS A 42 -8.77 -26.19 1.52
CA LYS A 42 -10.01 -25.73 2.18
C LYS A 42 -9.95 -24.23 2.44
N GLU A 43 -11.09 -23.55 2.33
CA GLU A 43 -11.25 -22.11 2.57
C GLU A 43 -10.60 -21.68 3.90
N PRO A 44 -9.59 -20.79 3.89
CA PRO A 44 -9.08 -20.19 5.10
C PRO A 44 -9.75 -18.85 5.35
N TYR A 45 -10.14 -18.61 6.60
CA TYR A 45 -10.34 -17.27 7.15
C TYR A 45 -8.98 -16.70 7.57
N PRO A 46 -8.66 -15.41 7.36
CA PRO A 46 -9.51 -14.32 6.84
C PRO A 46 -9.54 -14.25 5.30
N PRO A 47 -10.46 -13.46 4.69
CA PRO A 47 -10.62 -13.38 3.23
C PRO A 47 -9.29 -13.02 2.57
N ARG A 48 -8.75 -13.97 1.81
CA ARG A 48 -7.53 -13.75 1.03
C ARG A 48 -7.90 -12.87 -0.17
N VAL A 49 -7.02 -11.94 -0.51
CA VAL A 49 -7.04 -11.17 -1.77
C VAL A 49 -5.77 -11.51 -2.55
N SER A 50 -5.83 -11.55 -3.88
CA SER A 50 -4.70 -11.97 -4.72
C SER A 50 -4.43 -10.98 -5.84
N LEU A 51 -3.15 -10.78 -6.14
CA LEU A 51 -2.73 -9.86 -7.18
C LEU A 51 -3.17 -10.34 -8.56
N THR A 52 -3.84 -9.44 -9.27
CA THR A 52 -4.34 -9.67 -10.63
C THR A 52 -3.83 -8.64 -11.64
N THR A 53 -3.12 -7.62 -11.16
CA THR A 53 -2.63 -6.50 -11.95
C THR A 53 -1.23 -6.76 -12.50
N GLY A 54 -1.00 -6.24 -13.70
CA GLY A 54 0.34 -6.05 -14.28
C GLY A 54 0.82 -4.61 -14.13
N PHE A 55 1.80 -4.20 -14.92
CA PHE A 55 2.53 -2.92 -14.75
C PHE A 55 1.63 -1.67 -14.66
N VAL A 56 0.56 -1.60 -15.45
CA VAL A 56 -0.32 -0.42 -15.47
C VAL A 56 -1.28 -0.36 -14.26
N GLY A 57 -1.57 -1.50 -13.63
CA GLY A 57 -2.53 -1.57 -12.53
C GLY A 57 -1.90 -1.57 -11.15
N THR A 58 -0.75 -2.23 -10.99
CA THR A 58 -0.14 -2.44 -9.67
C THR A 58 0.23 -1.15 -8.94
N PRO A 59 0.76 -0.09 -9.59
CA PRO A 59 1.08 1.16 -8.91
C PRO A 59 -0.12 1.81 -8.21
N TYR A 60 -1.32 1.62 -8.78
CA TYR A 60 -2.53 2.31 -8.34
C TYR A 60 -3.46 1.43 -7.50
N LEU A 61 -3.19 0.12 -7.38
CA LEU A 61 -4.08 -0.83 -6.72
C LEU A 61 -4.30 -0.48 -5.25
N CYS A 62 -3.23 -0.47 -4.45
CA CYS A 62 -3.34 -0.15 -3.02
C CYS A 62 -3.79 1.30 -2.78
N PRO A 63 -3.31 2.31 -3.52
CA PRO A 63 -3.86 3.67 -3.46
C PRO A 63 -5.37 3.74 -3.68
N ALA A 64 -5.88 3.10 -4.75
CA ALA A 64 -7.30 3.07 -5.04
C ALA A 64 -8.10 2.39 -3.93
N LEU A 65 -7.63 1.23 -3.44
CA LEU A 65 -8.27 0.52 -2.33
C LEU A 65 -8.33 1.40 -1.08
N SER A 66 -7.20 1.97 -0.64
CA SER A 66 -7.12 2.79 0.57
C SER A 66 -8.00 4.03 0.52
N SER A 67 -8.07 4.71 -0.62
CA SER A 67 -8.91 5.90 -0.80
C SER A 67 -10.42 5.61 -0.83
N HIS A 68 -10.82 4.35 -1.03
CA HIS A 68 -12.22 3.93 -1.17
C HIS A 68 -12.64 2.88 -0.12
N GLY A 69 -12.05 2.92 1.08
CA GLY A 69 -12.45 2.08 2.22
C GLY A 69 -11.89 0.65 2.21
N GLY A 70 -11.07 0.28 1.22
CA GLY A 70 -10.41 -1.03 1.11
C GLY A 70 -9.04 -1.13 1.78
N LEU A 71 -8.78 -0.35 2.83
CA LEU A 71 -7.46 -0.32 3.49
C LEU A 71 -7.03 -1.71 4.00
N MET A 72 -7.95 -2.47 4.59
CA MET A 72 -7.69 -3.83 5.05
C MET A 72 -7.21 -4.74 3.91
N ASP A 73 -7.85 -4.66 2.74
CA ASP A 73 -7.48 -5.44 1.55
C ASP A 73 -6.10 -5.01 1.02
N ALA A 74 -5.77 -3.72 1.04
CA ALA A 74 -4.45 -3.22 0.63
C ALA A 74 -3.31 -3.80 1.51
N TYR A 75 -3.48 -3.80 2.83
CA TYR A 75 -2.54 -4.46 3.75
C TYR A 75 -2.51 -5.98 3.54
N SER A 76 -3.66 -6.63 3.33
CA SER A 76 -3.71 -8.06 3.05
C SER A 76 -2.96 -8.44 1.77
N LEU A 77 -2.97 -7.60 0.73
CA LEU A 77 -2.16 -7.79 -0.47
C LEU A 77 -0.67 -7.64 -0.19
N LEU A 78 -0.27 -6.60 0.56
CA LEU A 78 1.13 -6.36 0.91
C LEU A 78 1.72 -7.50 1.75
N LEU A 79 0.97 -7.96 2.76
CA LEU A 79 1.44 -8.95 3.74
C LEU A 79 1.26 -10.40 3.26
N LYS A 80 0.64 -10.62 2.10
CA LYS A 80 0.54 -11.95 1.49
C LYS A 80 1.93 -12.47 1.14
N THR A 81 2.18 -13.74 1.45
CA THR A 81 3.47 -14.41 1.23
C THR A 81 3.43 -15.54 0.21
N ASP A 82 2.24 -16.01 -0.17
CA ASP A 82 2.06 -17.03 -1.20
C ASP A 82 2.00 -16.38 -2.59
N TYR A 83 2.37 -17.12 -3.63
CA TYR A 83 2.27 -16.65 -5.01
C TYR A 83 0.80 -16.34 -5.42
N PRO A 84 0.54 -15.27 -6.20
CA PRO A 84 1.42 -14.12 -6.50
C PRO A 84 1.37 -13.06 -5.39
N SER A 85 2.52 -12.58 -4.94
CA SER A 85 2.65 -11.47 -3.98
C SER A 85 4.07 -10.88 -3.95
N TRP A 86 4.24 -9.69 -3.38
CA TRP A 86 5.57 -9.11 -3.16
C TRP A 86 6.43 -9.94 -2.21
N LEU A 87 5.87 -10.42 -1.08
CA LEU A 87 6.63 -11.20 -0.12
C LEU A 87 6.87 -12.64 -0.56
N TYR A 88 6.18 -13.13 -1.60
CA TYR A 88 6.56 -14.36 -2.28
C TYR A 88 7.97 -14.23 -2.87
N GLU A 89 8.28 -13.13 -3.56
CA GLU A 89 9.63 -12.89 -4.12
C GLU A 89 10.68 -12.92 -3.00
N VAL A 90 10.40 -12.21 -1.89
CA VAL A 90 11.28 -12.18 -0.70
C VAL A 90 11.49 -13.58 -0.12
N LYS A 91 10.41 -14.37 0.05
CA LYS A 91 10.50 -15.76 0.56
C LYS A 91 11.29 -16.69 -0.35
N MET A 92 11.30 -16.41 -1.65
CA MET A 92 12.10 -17.14 -2.64
C MET A 92 13.54 -16.63 -2.74
N GLY A 93 13.95 -15.70 -1.88
CA GLY A 93 15.33 -15.19 -1.80
C GLY A 93 15.62 -13.98 -2.70
N ALA A 94 14.59 -13.30 -3.20
CA ALA A 94 14.79 -12.09 -3.98
C ALA A 94 15.42 -10.96 -3.14
N THR A 95 16.43 -10.31 -3.71
CA THR A 95 17.03 -9.06 -3.18
C THR A 95 16.69 -7.84 -4.02
N THR A 96 15.96 -8.04 -5.12
CA THR A 96 15.44 -7.04 -6.06
C THR A 96 14.04 -7.44 -6.48
N VAL A 97 13.25 -6.49 -6.98
CA VAL A 97 11.90 -6.78 -7.48
C VAL A 97 11.98 -7.45 -8.85
N TRP A 98 11.13 -8.44 -9.10
CA TRP A 98 11.12 -9.20 -10.34
C TRP A 98 10.22 -8.58 -11.42
N GLU A 99 10.51 -8.89 -12.69
CA GLU A 99 9.67 -8.49 -13.82
C GLU A 99 8.30 -9.19 -13.79
N ARG A 100 8.27 -10.42 -13.31
CA ARG A 100 7.07 -11.25 -13.21
C ARG A 100 6.86 -11.69 -11.77
N TRP A 101 5.60 -11.74 -11.37
CA TRP A 101 5.21 -12.34 -10.09
C TRP A 101 5.67 -13.81 -9.95
N ASN A 102 5.87 -14.51 -11.07
CA ASN A 102 6.42 -15.87 -11.12
C ASN A 102 7.77 -15.93 -11.83
N SER A 103 8.64 -14.91 -11.72
CA SER A 103 9.96 -15.00 -12.33
C SER A 103 10.73 -16.25 -11.88
N ILE A 104 10.54 -16.64 -10.63
CA ILE A 104 10.74 -18.00 -10.15
C ILE A 104 9.36 -18.60 -9.84
N ASN A 105 9.13 -19.84 -10.28
CA ASN A 105 7.89 -20.58 -10.02
C ASN A 105 7.89 -21.18 -8.59
N PRO A 106 6.72 -21.63 -8.08
CA PRO A 106 6.64 -22.25 -6.75
C PRO A 106 7.53 -23.49 -6.56
N ASP A 107 7.94 -24.15 -7.64
CA ASP A 107 8.87 -25.28 -7.64
C ASP A 107 10.36 -24.87 -7.60
N GLY A 108 10.65 -23.56 -7.59
CA GLY A 108 12.01 -23.01 -7.56
C GLY A 108 12.67 -22.87 -8.93
N HIS A 109 12.01 -23.27 -10.02
CA HIS A 109 12.56 -23.11 -11.36
C HIS A 109 12.27 -21.71 -11.94
N ILE A 110 13.23 -21.17 -12.68
CA ILE A 110 13.05 -19.94 -13.45
C ILE A 110 11.91 -20.13 -14.46
N SER A 111 10.94 -19.22 -14.50
CA SER A 111 9.87 -19.29 -15.49
C SER A 111 10.38 -19.03 -16.90
N SER A 112 9.72 -19.63 -17.90
CA SER A 112 10.18 -19.81 -19.29
C SER A 112 11.00 -18.66 -19.91
N THR A 113 11.92 -19.05 -20.79
CA THR A 113 13.20 -18.40 -21.15
C THR A 113 13.15 -17.18 -22.09
N GLY A 114 12.04 -16.46 -22.19
CA GLY A 114 11.95 -15.29 -23.08
C GLY A 114 12.25 -13.96 -22.38
N MET A 115 11.31 -13.53 -21.55
CA MET A 115 11.26 -12.20 -20.95
C MET A 115 11.04 -12.38 -19.45
N ASN A 116 12.14 -12.45 -18.70
CA ASN A 116 12.12 -12.79 -17.29
C ASN A 116 13.32 -12.20 -16.51
N SER A 117 13.34 -10.87 -16.31
CA SER A 117 14.32 -10.20 -15.47
C SER A 117 14.01 -10.40 -13.97
N LEU A 118 15.05 -10.67 -13.17
CA LEU A 118 14.98 -10.71 -11.71
C LEU A 118 15.28 -9.33 -11.07
N ASN A 119 15.39 -8.28 -11.87
CA ASN A 119 15.68 -6.93 -11.40
C ASN A 119 14.91 -5.91 -12.26
N HIS A 120 13.64 -5.71 -11.93
CA HIS A 120 12.71 -4.84 -12.64
C HIS A 120 11.83 -4.08 -11.64
N TYR A 121 12.03 -2.77 -11.52
CA TYR A 121 11.46 -1.96 -10.44
C TYR A 121 9.93 -1.76 -10.51
N ALA A 122 9.28 -2.16 -11.60
CA ALA A 122 7.87 -1.83 -11.87
C ALA A 122 6.92 -2.19 -10.70
N TYR A 123 7.08 -3.38 -10.09
CA TYR A 123 6.25 -3.77 -8.94
C TYR A 123 6.76 -3.23 -7.60
N GLY A 124 7.94 -2.62 -7.57
CA GLY A 124 8.46 -1.86 -6.44
C GLY A 124 7.67 -0.57 -6.17
N SER A 125 6.75 -0.20 -7.07
CA SER A 125 5.81 0.90 -6.89
C SER A 125 5.00 0.84 -5.58
N ILE A 126 4.89 -0.34 -4.96
CA ILE A 126 4.22 -0.51 -3.66
C ILE A 126 4.82 0.37 -2.55
N VAL A 127 6.10 0.72 -2.64
CA VAL A 127 6.77 1.59 -1.65
C VAL A 127 6.13 2.98 -1.61
N GLU A 128 5.64 3.49 -2.75
CA GLU A 128 4.89 4.75 -2.78
C GLU A 128 3.68 4.69 -1.84
N TRP A 129 2.92 3.59 -1.88
CA TRP A 129 1.78 3.40 -1.01
C TRP A 129 2.19 3.32 0.47
N MET A 130 3.30 2.65 0.77
CA MET A 130 3.84 2.58 2.14
C MET A 130 4.18 3.99 2.68
N TYR A 131 4.68 4.87 1.82
CA TYR A 131 5.08 6.22 2.21
C TYR A 131 3.86 7.14 2.35
N ARG A 132 2.97 7.13 1.34
CA ARG A 132 1.84 8.05 1.23
C ARG A 132 0.64 7.65 2.08
N TYR A 133 0.38 6.36 2.26
CA TYR A 133 -0.82 5.87 2.93
C TYR A 133 -0.48 5.25 4.28
N MET A 134 0.39 4.23 4.32
CA MET A 134 0.77 3.60 5.60
C MET A 134 1.44 4.60 6.55
N CYS A 135 2.47 5.33 6.09
CA CYS A 135 3.13 6.37 6.89
C CYS A 135 2.47 7.75 6.75
N GLY A 136 1.68 7.98 5.70
CA GLY A 136 0.80 9.13 5.58
C GLY A 136 1.37 10.41 4.97
N LEU A 137 2.61 10.43 4.46
CA LEU A 137 3.23 11.67 3.96
C LEU A 137 2.81 11.95 2.50
N ASN A 138 2.01 12.99 2.29
CA ASN A 138 1.56 13.40 0.95
C ASN A 138 1.95 14.84 0.66
N GLN A 139 2.39 15.10 -0.57
CA GLN A 139 2.65 16.45 -1.04
C GLN A 139 1.34 17.23 -1.17
N ALA A 140 1.28 18.42 -0.57
CA ALA A 140 0.15 19.36 -0.70
C ALA A 140 0.54 20.65 -1.45
N ALA A 141 1.84 20.92 -1.61
CA ALA A 141 2.37 21.97 -2.49
C ALA A 141 3.68 21.53 -3.17
N PRO A 142 4.03 22.10 -4.34
CA PRO A 142 5.30 21.83 -5.03
C PRO A 142 6.52 21.87 -4.11
N GLY A 143 7.47 20.97 -4.33
CA GLY A 143 8.70 20.87 -3.53
C GLY A 143 8.50 20.45 -2.07
N PHE A 144 7.33 19.92 -1.71
CA PHE A 144 6.97 19.55 -0.32
C PHE A 144 6.93 20.72 0.66
N LYS A 145 6.81 21.98 0.19
CA LYS A 145 6.67 23.13 1.10
C LYS A 145 5.43 23.07 2.00
N LYS A 146 4.40 22.37 1.51
CA LYS A 146 3.25 21.95 2.31
C LYS A 146 3.06 20.45 2.13
N VAL A 147 2.79 19.75 3.21
CA VAL A 147 2.43 18.32 3.19
C VAL A 147 1.12 18.09 3.92
N ARG A 148 0.47 16.98 3.58
CA ARG A 148 -0.59 16.40 4.38
C ARG A 148 -0.05 15.14 5.03
N PHE A 149 -0.05 15.09 6.35
CA PHE A 149 0.29 13.93 7.15
C PHE A 149 -1.00 13.23 7.58
N GLN A 150 -1.32 12.11 6.91
CA GLN A 150 -2.50 11.29 7.19
C GLN A 150 -2.10 9.80 7.25
N PRO A 151 -1.55 9.33 8.38
CA PRO A 151 -1.16 7.93 8.52
C PRO A 151 -2.39 7.02 8.52
N MET A 152 -2.28 5.86 7.89
CA MET A 152 -3.32 4.83 7.84
C MET A 152 -2.78 3.51 8.40
N PRO A 153 -2.76 3.32 9.74
CA PRO A 153 -2.35 2.06 10.36
C PRO A 153 -3.19 0.87 9.87
N ASP A 154 -2.65 -0.34 10.00
CA ASP A 154 -3.35 -1.56 9.62
C ASP A 154 -4.59 -1.80 10.51
N PRO A 155 -5.82 -1.83 9.96
CA PRO A 155 -7.03 -2.05 10.75
C PRO A 155 -7.02 -3.37 11.53
N GLU A 156 -6.31 -4.38 11.03
CA GLU A 156 -6.20 -5.71 11.63
C GLU A 156 -5.05 -5.81 12.64
N ASN A 157 -4.33 -4.71 12.91
CA ASN A 157 -3.23 -4.65 13.87
C ASN A 157 -2.13 -5.69 13.59
N ARG A 158 -1.83 -6.06 12.34
CA ARG A 158 -0.79 -7.06 12.01
C ARG A 158 0.63 -6.50 12.05
N LEU A 159 0.78 -5.17 12.02
CA LEU A 159 2.04 -4.45 12.13
C LEU A 159 2.07 -3.63 13.41
N ASP A 160 3.19 -3.63 14.12
CA ASP A 160 3.33 -2.87 15.38
C ASP A 160 3.77 -1.42 15.16
N SER A 161 4.46 -1.15 14.05
CA SER A 161 4.87 0.20 13.69
C SER A 161 5.17 0.31 12.19
N ALA A 162 5.18 1.54 11.69
CA ALA A 162 5.72 1.91 10.40
C ALA A 162 6.38 3.29 10.50
N ARG A 163 7.55 3.45 9.87
CA ARG A 163 8.30 4.71 9.86
C ARG A 163 8.96 4.94 8.50
N MET A 164 9.06 6.20 8.12
CA MET A 164 9.74 6.63 6.90
C MET A 164 10.51 7.93 7.12
N GLU A 165 11.56 8.11 6.33
CA GLU A 165 12.23 9.38 6.13
C GLU A 165 12.18 9.74 4.65
N TYR A 166 12.05 11.03 4.35
CA TYR A 166 12.04 11.53 2.99
C TYR A 166 12.83 12.83 2.87
N ASP A 167 13.98 12.74 2.19
CA ASP A 167 14.82 13.88 1.84
C ASP A 167 14.20 14.66 0.67
N SER A 168 13.32 15.60 0.99
CA SER A 168 12.69 16.46 0.00
C SER A 168 13.58 17.65 -0.38
N ALA A 169 13.23 18.36 -1.45
CA ALA A 169 13.88 19.62 -1.80
C ALA A 169 13.77 20.71 -0.71
N ALA A 170 12.77 20.61 0.17
CA ALA A 170 12.58 21.54 1.28
C ALA A 170 13.24 21.08 2.60
N GLY A 171 13.85 19.90 2.61
CA GLY A 171 14.49 19.29 3.77
C GLY A 171 13.88 17.93 4.13
N LYS A 172 14.41 17.31 5.19
CA LYS A 172 14.05 15.97 5.61
C LYS A 172 12.74 15.94 6.39
N TYR A 173 11.76 15.20 5.87
CA TYR A 173 10.62 14.73 6.64
C TYR A 173 10.95 13.40 7.30
N ALA A 174 10.45 13.20 8.51
CA ALA A 174 10.45 11.90 9.16
C ALA A 174 9.10 11.70 9.84
N CYS A 175 8.41 10.60 9.55
CA CYS A 175 7.11 10.35 10.15
C CYS A 175 6.79 8.86 10.25
N GLY A 176 5.77 8.56 11.04
CA GLY A 176 5.35 7.19 11.24
C GLY A 176 4.37 7.06 12.40
N TRP A 177 4.09 5.81 12.73
CA TRP A 177 3.26 5.43 13.85
C TRP A 177 3.80 4.16 14.51
N GLU A 178 3.46 4.01 15.79
CA GLU A 178 3.70 2.82 16.59
C GLU A 178 2.49 2.55 17.47
N LYS A 179 2.18 1.28 17.73
CA LYS A 179 1.11 0.92 18.67
C LYS A 179 1.48 1.38 20.08
N ALA A 180 0.52 1.96 20.78
CA ALA A 180 0.63 2.37 22.17
C ALA A 180 -0.65 2.02 22.93
N GLY A 181 -0.61 1.00 23.78
CA GLY A 181 -1.78 0.55 24.54
C GLY A 181 -2.91 0.09 23.62
N THR A 182 -4.05 0.78 23.67
CA THR A 182 -5.24 0.50 22.84
C THR A 182 -5.27 1.27 21.52
N GLY A 183 -4.28 2.11 21.26
CA GLY A 183 -4.23 2.92 20.04
C GLY A 183 -2.81 3.11 19.53
N TYR A 184 -2.46 4.32 19.12
CA TYR A 184 -1.26 4.62 18.35
C TYR A 184 -0.60 5.92 18.80
N THR A 185 0.73 5.90 18.80
CA THR A 185 1.55 7.12 18.83
C THR A 185 2.02 7.43 17.42
N TYR A 186 1.78 8.66 16.97
CA TYR A 186 2.18 9.18 15.68
C TYR A 186 3.30 10.20 15.85
N THR A 187 4.31 10.12 15.00
CA THR A 187 5.43 11.07 14.99
C THR A 187 5.53 11.77 13.63
N LEU A 188 5.85 13.05 13.66
CA LEU A 188 6.06 13.87 12.46
C LEU A 188 7.16 14.91 12.72
N THR A 189 8.15 14.95 11.83
CA THR A 189 9.14 16.02 11.73
C THR A 189 8.91 16.80 10.44
N VAL A 190 8.75 18.11 10.58
CA VAL A 190 8.52 19.07 9.50
C VAL A 190 9.78 19.94 9.35
N PRO A 191 10.38 20.04 8.15
CA PRO A 191 11.54 20.89 7.90
C PRO A 191 11.27 22.38 8.15
N PHE A 192 12.35 23.15 8.29
CA PHE A 192 12.28 24.61 8.33
C PHE A 192 11.53 25.18 7.11
N ASP A 193 10.77 26.26 7.33
CA ASP A 193 10.00 26.94 6.27
C ASP A 193 9.06 26.00 5.49
N CYS A 194 8.47 25.05 6.21
CA CYS A 194 7.45 24.13 5.71
C CYS A 194 6.25 24.05 6.67
N GLU A 195 5.13 23.56 6.15
CA GLU A 195 3.87 23.38 6.88
C GLU A 195 3.31 21.97 6.65
N ALA A 196 2.64 21.42 7.66
CA ALA A 196 1.92 20.15 7.56
C ALA A 196 0.48 20.28 8.04
N GLU A 197 -0.46 19.86 7.21
CA GLU A 197 -1.82 19.52 7.64
C GLU A 197 -1.80 18.10 8.20
N VAL A 198 -2.01 17.96 9.50
CA VAL A 198 -2.09 16.68 10.20
C VAL A 198 -3.55 16.25 10.27
N VAL A 199 -3.84 15.05 9.79
CA VAL A 199 -5.16 14.41 9.86
C VAL A 199 -4.98 13.03 10.48
N LEU A 200 -5.34 12.89 11.74
CA LEU A 200 -5.22 11.61 12.46
C LEU A 200 -6.43 10.71 12.20
N PRO A 201 -6.32 9.39 12.41
CA PRO A 201 -7.43 8.45 12.21
C PRO A 201 -8.71 8.75 13.00
N SER A 202 -8.63 9.41 14.17
CA SER A 202 -9.83 9.89 14.89
C SER A 202 -10.65 10.96 14.13
N GLY A 203 -10.11 11.51 13.05
CA GLY A 203 -10.66 12.67 12.33
C GLY A 203 -10.14 14.01 12.85
N GLN A 204 -9.32 14.02 13.91
CA GLN A 204 -8.69 15.25 14.39
C GLN A 204 -7.78 15.85 13.32
N THR A 205 -7.98 17.14 13.05
CA THR A 205 -7.19 17.90 12.08
C THR A 205 -6.50 19.07 12.74
N ARG A 206 -5.23 19.32 12.41
CA ARG A 206 -4.46 20.49 12.86
C ARG A 206 -3.40 20.88 11.83
N THR A 207 -3.03 22.16 11.81
CA THR A 207 -1.89 22.64 11.01
C THR A 207 -0.69 22.89 11.92
N VAL A 208 0.49 22.43 11.50
CA VAL A 208 1.75 22.64 12.23
C VAL A 208 2.82 23.17 11.29
N GLY A 209 3.72 24.00 11.82
CA GLY A 209 4.90 24.49 11.10
C GLY A 209 6.10 23.55 11.25
N ALA A 210 7.30 24.11 11.09
CA ALA A 210 8.55 23.39 11.32
C ALA A 210 8.70 22.90 12.76
N GLY A 211 9.20 21.68 12.95
CA GLY A 211 9.43 21.08 14.26
C GLY A 211 9.20 19.57 14.29
N SER A 212 9.35 18.98 15.47
CA SER A 212 9.03 17.58 15.73
C SER A 212 7.81 17.49 16.65
N TYR A 213 6.85 16.64 16.27
CA TYR A 213 5.56 16.51 16.90
C TYR A 213 5.26 15.05 17.22
N THR A 214 4.61 14.84 18.36
CA THR A 214 4.06 13.55 18.77
C THR A 214 2.57 13.70 19.04
N PHE A 215 1.79 12.77 18.53
CA PHE A 215 0.34 12.68 18.76
C PHE A 215 0.00 11.30 19.27
N THR A 216 -1.02 11.17 20.12
CA THR A 216 -1.45 9.88 20.66
C THR A 216 -2.97 9.78 20.55
N GLU A 217 -3.44 8.63 20.09
CA GLU A 217 -4.86 8.22 20.03
C GLU A 217 -5.03 6.81 20.60
#